data_AF-Q96DT6-F1
#
_entry.id   AF-Q96DT6-F1
#
_cell.length_a   1.000
_cell.length_b   1.000
_cell.length_c   1.000
_cell.angle_alpha   90.00
_cell.angle_beta   90.00
_cell.angle_gamma   90.00
#
_symmetry.space_group_name_H-M   'P 1'
#
loop_
_entity.id
_entity.type
_entity.pdbx_description
1 polymer ?
#
loop_
_entity_poly.entity_id
_entity_poly.type
_entity_poly.pdbx_seq_one_letter_code
_entity_poly.pdbx_strand_id
1 'polypeptide(L)'
;MEATGTDEVDKLKTKFISAWNNMKYSWVLKTKTYFSRNSPVLLLGKCYHFKYEDEDKTLPAESGCTIEDHVIAGNVEEFRKDFISRIWLTYREEFPQIEGSALTTDCGWGCTLRTGQMLLAQGLILHFLGRAWTWPDALNIENSDSESWTSHTVKKFTASFEASLSGEREFKTPTISLKETIGKYSDDHEMRNEVYHRKIISWFGDSPLALFGLHQLIEYGKKSGKKAGDWYGPAVVAHILRKAVEEARHPDLQGITIYVAQDCTVYNSDVIDKQSASMTSDNADDKAVIILVPVRLGGERTNTDYLEFVKGILSLEYCVGIIGGKPKQSYYFAGFQDDSLIYMDPHYCQSFVDVSIKDFPLETFHCPSPKKMSFRKMDPSCTIGFYCRNVQDFKRASEEITKMLKFSSKEKYPLFTFVNGHSRDYDFTSTTTNEEDLFSEDEKKQLKRFSTEEFVLL
;
A
#
# COMPACT_ATOMS: atom_id res chain seq x y z
N MET A 1 2.23 16.71 -44.55
CA MET A 1 1.85 17.59 -43.43
C MET A 1 0.83 16.92 -42.49
N GLU A 2 0.93 15.60 -42.24
CA GLU A 2 -0.12 14.86 -41.50
C GLU A 2 0.30 14.29 -40.13
N ALA A 3 1.54 14.50 -39.69
CA ALA A 3 2.01 13.94 -38.41
C ALA A 3 1.82 14.85 -37.18
N THR A 4 1.53 16.15 -37.37
CA THR A 4 1.39 17.09 -36.25
C THR A 4 -0.01 17.11 -35.65
N GLY A 5 -1.05 16.87 -36.46
CA GLY A 5 -2.45 16.95 -36.03
C GLY A 5 -2.87 15.85 -35.06
N THR A 6 -2.28 14.65 -35.17
CA THR A 6 -2.61 13.53 -34.28
C THR A 6 -2.03 13.71 -32.88
N ASP A 7 -0.80 14.21 -32.77
CA ASP A 7 -0.12 14.42 -31.49
C ASP A 7 -0.80 15.53 -30.67
N GLU A 8 -1.25 16.63 -31.30
CA GLU A 8 -2.01 17.67 -30.60
C GLU A 8 -3.36 17.17 -30.09
N VAL A 9 -4.09 16.38 -30.90
CA VAL A 9 -5.38 15.81 -30.50
C VAL A 9 -5.21 14.84 -29.34
N ASP A 10 -4.16 14.01 -29.34
CA ASP A 10 -3.90 13.07 -28.25
C ASP A 10 -3.42 13.77 -26.96
N LYS A 11 -2.63 14.83 -27.09
CA LYS A 11 -2.29 15.72 -25.96
C LYS A 11 -3.52 16.40 -25.37
N LEU A 12 -4.42 16.92 -26.21
CA LEU A 12 -5.67 17.55 -25.78
C LEU A 12 -6.60 16.54 -25.11
N LYS A 13 -6.76 15.33 -25.67
CA LYS A 13 -7.52 14.24 -25.04
C LYS A 13 -6.95 13.87 -23.67
N THR A 14 -5.63 13.74 -23.57
CA THR A 14 -4.96 13.42 -22.31
C THR A 14 -5.21 14.50 -21.26
N LYS A 15 -5.09 15.79 -21.65
CA LYS A 15 -5.41 16.94 -20.77
C LYS A 15 -6.88 16.99 -20.37
N PHE A 16 -7.80 16.65 -21.27
CA PHE A 16 -9.24 16.64 -20.97
C PHE A 16 -9.59 15.49 -20.02
N ILE A 17 -9.04 14.29 -20.25
CA ILE A 17 -9.24 13.13 -19.38
C ILE A 17 -8.63 13.39 -18.01
N SER A 18 -7.45 14.01 -17.92
CA SER A 18 -6.86 14.39 -16.64
C SER A 18 -7.73 15.43 -15.93
N ALA A 19 -8.19 16.48 -16.61
CA ALA A 19 -9.07 17.49 -16.02
C ALA A 19 -10.40 16.88 -15.52
N TRP A 20 -11.00 15.98 -16.30
CA TRP A 20 -12.21 15.26 -15.90
C TRP A 20 -11.98 14.36 -14.69
N ASN A 21 -10.87 13.63 -14.65
CA ASN A 21 -10.49 12.80 -13.50
C ASN A 21 -10.26 13.67 -12.27
N ASN A 22 -9.55 14.79 -12.40
CA ASN A 22 -9.33 15.73 -11.30
C ASN A 22 -10.68 16.21 -10.75
N MET A 23 -11.60 16.66 -11.62
CA MET A 23 -12.96 17.03 -11.18
C MET A 23 -13.66 15.89 -10.44
N LYS A 24 -13.64 14.66 -10.97
CA LYS A 24 -14.30 13.50 -10.38
C LYS A 24 -13.74 13.17 -8.99
N TYR A 25 -12.44 13.35 -8.80
CA TYR A 25 -11.69 12.91 -7.64
C TYR A 25 -11.40 14.02 -6.61
N SER A 26 -11.56 15.30 -6.98
CA SER A 26 -11.42 16.47 -6.10
C SER A 26 -12.70 16.80 -5.31
N TRP A 27 -13.79 16.04 -5.44
CA TRP A 27 -14.99 16.24 -4.61
C TRP A 27 -14.71 15.93 -3.13
N VAL A 28 -15.23 16.80 -2.26
CA VAL A 28 -15.12 16.79 -0.79
C VAL A 28 -15.00 15.38 -0.23
N LEU A 29 -13.91 15.11 0.50
CA LEU A 29 -13.72 13.87 1.24
C LEU A 29 -14.98 13.66 2.11
N LYS A 30 -15.83 12.68 1.79
CA LYS A 30 -17.03 12.41 2.61
C LYS A 30 -16.60 12.03 4.04
N THR A 31 -16.59 12.97 4.97
CA THR A 31 -15.89 12.83 6.26
C THR A 31 -16.54 11.84 7.23
N LYS A 32 -17.80 11.45 7.02
CA LYS A 32 -18.51 10.62 8.00
C LYS A 32 -18.58 9.16 7.55
N THR A 33 -17.70 8.34 8.14
CA THR A 33 -17.81 6.88 8.13
C THR A 33 -18.37 6.43 9.48
N TYR A 34 -19.46 5.66 9.45
CA TYR A 34 -20.12 5.18 10.67
C TYR A 34 -19.49 3.89 11.16
N PHE A 35 -19.05 3.88 12.41
CA PHE A 35 -18.57 2.70 13.12
C PHE A 35 -19.58 2.27 14.17
N SER A 36 -19.73 0.97 14.34
CA SER A 36 -20.49 0.42 15.47
C SER A 36 -19.71 0.71 16.76
N ARG A 37 -20.44 1.07 17.82
CA ARG A 37 -19.86 1.20 19.18
C ARG A 37 -19.87 -0.12 19.95
N ASN A 38 -20.52 -1.16 19.40
CA ASN A 38 -20.72 -2.45 20.07
C ASN A 38 -19.79 -3.54 19.56
N SER A 39 -19.07 -3.30 18.48
CA SER A 39 -18.15 -4.26 17.88
C SER A 39 -16.73 -3.69 17.82
N PRO A 40 -15.71 -4.55 18.06
CA PRO A 40 -14.32 -4.13 18.00
C PRO A 40 -13.92 -3.67 16.59
N VAL A 41 -12.98 -2.74 16.55
CA VAL A 41 -12.35 -2.23 15.34
C VAL A 41 -10.91 -2.69 15.34
N LEU A 42 -10.51 -3.43 14.30
CA LEU A 42 -9.14 -3.90 14.16
C LEU A 42 -8.40 -3.08 13.11
N LEU A 43 -7.18 -2.69 13.42
CA LEU A 43 -6.29 -1.89 12.57
C LEU A 43 -4.87 -2.43 12.69
N LEU A 44 -4.37 -3.10 11.65
CA LEU A 44 -2.98 -3.59 11.53
C LEU A 44 -2.47 -4.25 12.83
N GLY A 45 -3.18 -5.29 13.29
CA GLY A 45 -2.83 -6.03 14.51
C GLY A 45 -3.25 -5.42 15.85
N LYS A 46 -3.81 -4.22 15.88
CA LYS A 46 -4.37 -3.63 17.12
C LYS A 46 -5.90 -3.69 17.13
N CYS A 47 -6.47 -3.99 18.29
CA CYS A 47 -7.91 -4.05 18.53
C CYS A 47 -8.37 -2.83 19.33
N TYR A 48 -9.44 -2.17 18.92
CA TYR A 48 -10.02 -1.00 19.58
C TYR A 48 -11.49 -1.24 19.87
N HIS A 49 -12.00 -0.68 20.97
CA HIS A 49 -13.41 -0.77 21.30
C HIS A 49 -13.96 0.59 21.77
N PHE A 50 -14.96 1.13 21.08
CA PHE A 50 -15.37 2.54 21.27
C PHE A 50 -16.25 2.80 22.52
N LYS A 51 -16.47 1.77 23.33
CA LYS A 51 -16.99 1.89 24.71
C LYS A 51 -15.93 1.58 25.77
N TYR A 52 -14.70 1.28 25.36
CA TYR A 52 -13.62 1.08 26.30
C TYR A 52 -13.31 2.41 26.97
N GLU A 53 -13.42 2.44 28.30
CA GLU A 53 -12.98 3.53 29.16
C GLU A 53 -11.92 2.90 30.07
N ASP A 54 -10.77 3.57 30.27
CA ASP A 54 -9.59 3.00 30.93
C ASP A 54 -9.86 2.43 32.33
N GLU A 55 -10.98 2.80 32.97
CA GLU A 55 -11.36 2.39 34.31
C GLU A 55 -12.09 1.03 34.38
N ASP A 56 -12.71 0.56 33.30
CA ASP A 56 -13.51 -0.68 33.30
C ASP A 56 -12.81 -1.82 32.54
N LYS A 57 -12.02 -2.63 33.28
CA LYS A 57 -11.36 -3.84 32.74
C LYS A 57 -12.31 -5.00 32.39
N THR A 58 -13.62 -4.82 32.50
CA THR A 58 -14.59 -5.89 32.22
C THR A 58 -15.45 -5.53 31.01
N LEU A 59 -15.11 -6.15 29.88
CA LEU A 59 -15.88 -6.11 28.64
C LEU A 59 -17.34 -6.56 28.89
N PRO A 60 -18.34 -5.93 28.26
CA PRO A 60 -19.69 -6.47 28.26
C PRO A 60 -19.69 -7.82 27.53
N ALA A 61 -19.95 -8.88 28.28
CA ALA A 61 -20.11 -10.23 27.75
C ALA A 61 -21.39 -10.32 26.90
N GLU A 62 -21.35 -9.83 25.66
CA GLU A 62 -22.40 -10.03 24.63
C GLU A 62 -21.98 -9.41 23.28
N SER A 63 -20.84 -9.84 22.74
CA SER A 63 -20.50 -9.59 21.34
C SER A 63 -20.05 -10.90 20.73
N GLY A 64 -20.89 -11.49 19.87
CA GLY A 64 -20.68 -12.80 19.25
C GLY A 64 -19.55 -12.86 18.22
N CYS A 65 -18.44 -12.18 18.46
CA CYS A 65 -17.22 -12.30 17.70
C CYS A 65 -16.28 -13.22 18.46
N THR A 66 -15.93 -14.37 17.88
CA THR A 66 -15.00 -15.40 18.43
C THR A 66 -13.55 -14.91 18.52
N ILE A 67 -13.36 -13.64 18.84
CA ILE A 67 -12.07 -12.99 18.95
C ILE A 67 -11.91 -12.52 20.40
N GLU A 68 -12.10 -13.47 21.33
CA GLU A 68 -12.03 -13.25 22.78
C GLU A 68 -10.60 -12.92 23.26
N ASP A 69 -9.58 -13.13 22.44
CA ASP A 69 -8.17 -13.07 22.85
C ASP A 69 -7.43 -11.76 22.53
N HIS A 70 -8.07 -10.76 21.91
CA HIS A 70 -7.37 -9.51 21.61
C HIS A 70 -7.39 -8.53 22.79
N VAL A 71 -6.18 -8.14 23.24
CA VAL A 71 -6.00 -7.03 24.17
C VAL A 71 -6.49 -5.73 23.51
N ILE A 72 -7.45 -5.05 24.16
CA ILE A 72 -7.94 -3.76 23.71
C ILE A 72 -6.83 -2.73 23.84
N ALA A 73 -6.46 -2.12 22.71
CA ALA A 73 -5.40 -1.12 22.60
C ALA A 73 -5.87 0.30 22.91
N GLY A 74 -7.18 0.54 22.97
CA GLY A 74 -7.75 1.83 23.33
C GLY A 74 -9.18 2.04 22.81
N ASN A 75 -9.65 3.27 22.97
CA ASN A 75 -10.97 3.73 22.61
C ASN A 75 -10.99 4.39 21.20
N VAL A 76 -12.01 5.20 20.93
CA VAL A 76 -12.18 5.89 19.64
C VAL A 76 -11.07 6.92 19.35
N GLU A 77 -10.53 7.61 20.36
CA GLU A 77 -9.47 8.61 20.20
C GLU A 77 -8.13 7.94 19.87
N GLU A 78 -7.77 6.85 20.55
CA GLU A 78 -6.56 6.09 20.22
C GLU A 78 -6.66 5.43 18.85
N PHE A 79 -7.84 4.95 18.47
CA PHE A 79 -8.08 4.47 17.10
C PHE A 79 -7.87 5.56 16.06
N ARG A 80 -8.45 6.76 16.27
CA ARG A 80 -8.31 7.90 15.35
C ARG A 80 -6.86 8.34 15.25
N LYS A 81 -6.19 8.50 16.39
CA LYS A 81 -4.78 8.88 16.43
C LYS A 81 -3.92 7.88 15.66
N ASP A 82 -4.12 6.58 15.87
CA ASP A 82 -3.36 5.54 15.17
C ASP A 82 -3.65 5.48 13.67
N PHE A 83 -4.92 5.57 13.28
CA PHE A 83 -5.32 5.56 11.86
C PHE A 83 -4.72 6.74 11.10
N ILE A 84 -4.85 7.96 11.63
CA ILE A 84 -4.34 9.18 10.99
C ILE A 84 -2.81 9.16 10.91
N SER A 85 -2.15 8.55 11.91
CA SER A 85 -0.68 8.41 11.91
C SER A 85 -0.14 7.54 10.78
N ARG A 86 -0.96 6.72 10.12
CA ARG A 86 -0.52 5.94 8.96
C ARG A 86 -0.34 6.85 7.75
N ILE A 87 0.69 6.57 6.94
CA ILE A 87 1.00 7.34 5.74
C ILE A 87 -0.07 7.06 4.67
N TRP A 88 -0.67 8.14 4.17
CA TRP A 88 -1.67 8.16 3.12
C TRP A 88 -1.08 8.78 1.86
N LEU A 89 -1.00 8.01 0.79
CA LEU A 89 -0.50 8.46 -0.50
C LEU A 89 -1.64 8.41 -1.51
N THR A 90 -1.94 9.57 -2.08
CA THR A 90 -3.06 9.74 -2.99
C THR A 90 -2.57 10.21 -4.34
N TYR A 91 -3.50 10.26 -5.29
CA TYR A 91 -3.29 10.98 -6.53
C TYR A 91 -2.77 12.39 -6.29
N ARG A 92 -1.83 12.80 -7.14
CA ARG A 92 -1.31 14.15 -7.18
C ARG A 92 -1.32 14.73 -8.59
N GLU A 93 -1.37 16.04 -8.65
CA GLU A 93 -1.20 16.83 -9.87
C GLU A 93 -0.07 17.85 -9.71
N GLU A 94 0.43 18.35 -10.85
CA GLU A 94 1.47 19.39 -10.91
C GLU A 94 2.85 18.94 -10.41
N PHE A 95 3.08 17.62 -10.34
CA PHE A 95 4.42 17.10 -10.13
C PHE A 95 5.27 17.20 -11.43
N PRO A 96 6.61 17.17 -11.34
CA PRO A 96 7.49 17.18 -12.51
C PRO A 96 7.10 16.12 -13.56
N GLN A 97 7.20 16.46 -14.85
CA GLN A 97 6.81 15.55 -15.92
C GLN A 97 7.50 14.18 -15.84
N ILE A 98 6.74 13.09 -15.97
CA ILE A 98 7.28 11.73 -15.96
C ILE A 98 8.01 11.47 -17.28
N GLU A 99 9.27 11.04 -17.18
CA GLU A 99 10.15 10.76 -18.32
C GLU A 99 9.48 9.81 -19.34
N GLY A 100 9.58 10.17 -20.63
CA GLY A 100 8.97 9.41 -21.72
C GLY A 100 7.45 9.58 -21.85
N SER A 101 6.84 10.52 -21.12
CA SER A 101 5.41 10.84 -21.22
C SER A 101 5.17 12.35 -21.11
N ALA A 102 3.94 12.81 -21.37
CA ALA A 102 3.50 14.19 -21.11
C ALA A 102 2.76 14.34 -19.76
N LEU A 103 2.81 13.32 -18.90
CA LEU A 103 2.01 13.25 -17.68
C LEU A 103 2.70 13.99 -16.52
N THR A 104 1.96 14.92 -15.91
CA THR A 104 2.30 15.64 -14.66
C THR A 104 1.26 15.37 -13.55
N THR A 105 0.48 14.30 -13.73
CA THR A 105 -0.52 13.83 -12.78
C THR A 105 -0.74 12.34 -12.93
N ASP A 106 -1.06 11.67 -11.82
CA ASP A 106 -1.46 10.27 -11.81
C ASP A 106 -2.96 10.05 -11.63
N CYS A 107 -3.73 11.14 -11.60
CA CYS A 107 -5.17 11.13 -11.39
C CYS A 107 -5.86 10.29 -12.49
N GLY A 108 -6.44 9.17 -12.06
CA GLY A 108 -7.19 8.22 -12.89
C GLY A 108 -6.42 6.99 -13.39
N TRP A 109 -5.15 6.79 -13.05
CA TRP A 109 -4.39 5.59 -13.43
C TRP A 109 -3.39 5.11 -12.37
N GLY A 110 -2.90 5.98 -11.48
CA GLY A 110 -1.84 5.65 -10.53
C GLY A 110 -2.25 4.88 -9.27
N CYS A 111 -3.52 4.53 -9.08
CA CYS A 111 -4.02 4.19 -7.73
C CYS A 111 -3.35 2.96 -7.14
N THR A 112 -3.02 1.96 -7.97
CA THR A 112 -2.36 0.75 -7.49
C THR A 112 -0.90 1.01 -7.10
N LEU A 113 -0.22 1.96 -7.75
CA LEU A 113 1.10 2.41 -7.33
C LEU A 113 1.00 3.12 -5.97
N ARG A 114 0.02 4.01 -5.81
CA ARG A 114 -0.25 4.71 -4.54
C ARG A 114 -0.53 3.75 -3.38
N THR A 115 -1.35 2.73 -3.60
CA THR A 115 -1.61 1.72 -2.55
C THR A 115 -0.38 0.87 -2.26
N GLY A 116 0.40 0.51 -3.29
CA GLY A 116 1.71 -0.11 -3.09
C GLY A 116 2.67 0.73 -2.26
N GLN A 117 2.75 2.03 -2.53
CA GLN A 117 3.53 2.95 -1.73
C GLN A 117 3.04 2.98 -0.27
N MET A 118 1.73 3.02 -0.01
CA MET A 118 1.18 2.96 1.36
C MET A 118 1.54 1.66 2.09
N LEU A 119 1.52 0.53 1.39
CA LEU A 119 1.93 -0.75 1.95
C LEU A 119 3.41 -0.74 2.34
N LEU A 120 4.28 -0.26 1.45
CA LEU A 120 5.71 -0.11 1.75
C LEU A 120 5.94 0.88 2.90
N ALA A 121 5.26 2.04 2.86
CA ALA A 121 5.36 3.07 3.89
C ALA A 121 4.99 2.51 5.27
N GLN A 122 3.93 1.71 5.38
CA GLN A 122 3.58 1.06 6.64
C GLN A 122 4.68 0.11 7.12
N GLY A 123 5.30 -0.67 6.23
CA GLY A 123 6.46 -1.51 6.57
C GLY A 123 7.65 -0.68 7.09
N LEU A 124 7.94 0.47 6.47
CA LEU A 124 9.00 1.37 6.91
C LEU A 124 8.69 2.04 8.26
N ILE A 125 7.42 2.39 8.51
CA ILE A 125 7.00 2.88 9.84
C ILE A 125 7.25 1.81 10.90
N LEU A 126 6.88 0.54 10.66
CA LEU A 126 7.17 -0.54 11.61
C LEU A 126 8.67 -0.74 11.82
N HIS A 127 9.46 -0.59 10.77
CA HIS A 127 10.91 -0.76 10.81
C HIS A 127 11.61 0.31 11.65
N PHE A 128 11.35 1.59 11.36
CA PHE A 128 12.08 2.73 11.97
C PHE A 128 11.42 3.30 13.22
N LEU A 129 10.08 3.29 13.29
CA LEU A 129 9.32 3.95 14.37
C LEU A 129 8.57 2.96 15.27
N GLY A 130 8.31 1.75 14.75
CA GLY A 130 7.56 0.71 15.46
C GLY A 130 6.04 0.88 15.39
N ARG A 131 5.31 -0.17 15.77
CA ARG A 131 3.83 -0.21 15.70
C ARG A 131 3.15 0.76 16.67
N ALA A 132 3.80 1.10 17.78
CA ALA A 132 3.27 1.98 18.81
C ALA A 132 3.37 3.47 18.45
N TRP A 133 4.20 3.84 17.48
CA TRP A 133 4.37 5.23 17.08
C TRP A 133 3.07 5.84 16.57
N THR A 134 2.81 7.08 17.01
CA THR A 134 1.72 7.93 16.53
C THR A 134 2.28 9.31 16.20
N TRP A 135 1.75 9.95 15.16
CA TRP A 135 2.09 11.30 14.78
C TRP A 135 1.47 12.30 15.77
N PRO A 136 2.27 13.18 16.42
CA PRO A 136 1.76 14.09 17.45
C PRO A 136 0.60 14.98 16.99
N ASP A 137 0.62 15.45 15.75
CA ASP A 137 -0.39 16.34 15.17
C ASP A 137 -1.58 15.60 14.54
N ALA A 138 -1.67 14.28 14.68
CA ALA A 138 -2.72 13.47 14.06
C ALA A 138 -4.15 13.99 14.34
N LEU A 139 -4.44 14.39 15.57
CA LEU A 139 -5.77 14.89 15.93
C LEU A 139 -5.98 16.38 15.57
N ASN A 140 -4.95 17.09 15.12
CA ASN A 140 -5.03 18.50 14.74
C ASN A 140 -5.56 18.71 13.32
N ILE A 141 -5.49 17.70 12.43
CA ILE A 141 -5.96 17.83 11.03
C ILE A 141 -7.44 18.20 10.95
N GLU A 142 -8.27 17.69 11.86
CA GLU A 142 -9.73 17.92 11.80
C GLU A 142 -10.14 19.38 11.95
N ASN A 143 -9.29 20.23 12.52
CA ASN A 143 -9.63 21.62 12.75
C ASN A 143 -9.69 22.46 11.46
N SER A 144 -9.18 21.96 10.33
CA SER A 144 -9.19 22.72 9.07
C SER A 144 -10.39 22.44 8.15
N ASP A 145 -11.21 21.42 8.44
CA ASP A 145 -12.03 20.75 7.43
C ASP A 145 -13.44 21.33 7.18
N SER A 146 -13.84 22.45 7.81
CA SER A 146 -15.19 22.99 7.55
C SER A 146 -15.27 23.97 6.37
N GLU A 147 -14.21 24.70 5.97
CA GLU A 147 -14.38 25.80 4.98
C GLU A 147 -13.24 26.01 3.97
N SER A 148 -12.00 25.56 4.20
CA SER A 148 -10.86 26.01 3.38
C SER A 148 -10.68 25.27 2.04
N TRP A 149 -11.05 24.00 1.94
CA TRP A 149 -10.62 23.14 0.83
C TRP A 149 -11.43 23.31 -0.46
N THR A 150 -12.75 23.55 -0.38
CA THR A 150 -13.59 23.80 -1.58
C THR A 150 -13.21 25.09 -2.29
N SER A 151 -12.72 26.08 -1.53
CA SER A 151 -12.33 27.38 -2.06
C SER A 151 -11.19 27.29 -3.06
N HIS A 152 -10.22 26.38 -2.88
CA HIS A 152 -9.09 26.27 -3.81
C HIS A 152 -9.49 25.68 -5.17
N THR A 153 -10.32 24.64 -5.20
CA THR A 153 -10.74 24.02 -6.47
C THR A 153 -11.71 24.89 -7.27
N VAL A 154 -12.65 25.57 -6.60
CA VAL A 154 -13.57 26.52 -7.27
C VAL A 154 -12.81 27.74 -7.79
N LYS A 155 -11.82 28.25 -7.03
CA LYS A 155 -10.93 29.32 -7.51
C LYS A 155 -10.07 28.90 -8.69
N LYS A 156 -9.62 27.64 -8.75
CA LYS A 156 -8.85 27.12 -9.90
C LYS A 156 -9.72 26.95 -11.15
N PHE A 157 -10.98 26.52 -11.00
CA PHE A 157 -11.89 26.42 -12.15
C PHE A 157 -12.28 27.79 -12.71
N THR A 158 -12.54 28.76 -11.83
CA THR A 158 -12.77 30.16 -12.25
C THR A 158 -11.51 30.75 -12.88
N ALA A 159 -10.32 30.53 -12.29
CA ALA A 159 -9.07 31.00 -12.90
C ALA A 159 -8.75 30.32 -14.24
N SER A 160 -9.03 29.02 -14.42
CA SER A 160 -8.77 28.33 -15.69
C SER A 160 -9.80 28.74 -16.77
N PHE A 161 -11.02 29.07 -16.37
CA PHE A 161 -12.05 29.61 -17.27
C PHE A 161 -11.77 31.08 -17.62
N GLU A 162 -11.35 31.90 -16.66
CA GLU A 162 -11.03 33.32 -16.84
C GLU A 162 -9.68 33.54 -17.55
N ALA A 163 -8.68 32.67 -17.34
CA ALA A 163 -7.42 32.71 -18.08
C ALA A 163 -7.61 32.42 -19.58
N SER A 164 -8.73 31.80 -19.96
CA SER A 164 -9.11 31.65 -21.37
C SER A 164 -9.63 32.96 -21.98
N LEU A 165 -9.93 33.99 -21.17
CA LEU A 165 -10.60 35.22 -21.62
C LEU A 165 -9.90 36.53 -21.27
N SER A 166 -8.90 36.57 -20.40
CA SER A 166 -8.14 37.80 -20.16
C SER A 166 -6.78 37.55 -19.56
N GLY A 167 -5.76 38.11 -20.20
CA GLY A 167 -4.39 38.12 -19.72
C GLY A 167 -4.23 38.99 -18.46
N GLU A 168 -3.28 38.53 -17.64
CA GLU A 168 -2.61 39.27 -16.56
C GLU A 168 -3.45 39.66 -15.35
N ARG A 169 -3.25 38.94 -14.23
CA ARG A 169 -2.91 39.53 -12.93
C ARG A 169 -2.47 38.48 -11.89
N GLU A 170 -1.48 38.89 -11.10
CA GLU A 170 -0.74 38.12 -10.08
C GLU A 170 -1.60 37.67 -8.89
N PHE A 171 -1.39 36.42 -8.47
CA PHE A 171 -1.97 35.82 -7.26
C PHE A 171 -1.09 36.07 -6.03
N LYS A 172 -1.68 36.62 -4.96
CA LYS A 172 -1.07 36.66 -3.63
C LYS A 172 -1.54 35.45 -2.81
N THR A 173 -0.58 34.62 -2.41
CA THR A 173 -0.78 33.40 -1.62
C THR A 173 -1.05 33.75 -0.15
N PRO A 174 -2.05 33.15 0.51
CA PRO A 174 -2.32 33.42 1.93
C PRO A 174 -1.30 32.66 2.80
N THR A 175 -0.56 33.42 3.59
CA THR A 175 0.44 32.93 4.56
C THR A 175 -0.28 32.37 5.78
N ILE A 176 -0.37 31.05 5.90
CA ILE A 176 -0.76 30.40 7.16
C ILE A 176 0.42 30.51 8.13
N SER A 177 0.22 31.25 9.21
CA SER A 177 1.21 31.56 10.24
C SER A 177 1.50 30.33 11.11
N LEU A 178 2.43 29.48 10.67
CA LEU A 178 2.98 28.37 11.45
C LEU A 178 4.12 28.88 12.37
N LYS A 179 3.80 29.85 13.24
CA LYS A 179 4.70 30.30 14.31
C LYS A 179 4.14 29.79 15.63
N GLU A 180 4.52 28.57 16.04
CA GLU A 180 4.64 28.18 17.46
C GLU A 180 5.10 26.73 17.73
N THR A 181 5.33 25.86 16.73
CA THR A 181 5.59 24.43 17.01
C THR A 181 7.03 24.10 17.43
N ILE A 182 8.02 24.99 17.28
CA ILE A 182 9.43 24.66 17.56
C ILE A 182 9.73 24.53 19.08
N GLY A 183 8.81 24.95 19.97
CA GLY A 183 9.07 25.01 21.41
C GLY A 183 8.70 23.78 22.27
N LYS A 184 8.25 22.64 21.71
CA LYS A 184 7.60 21.58 22.52
C LYS A 184 8.22 20.19 22.54
N TYR A 185 9.32 19.91 21.84
CA TYR A 185 9.97 18.59 21.94
C TYR A 185 10.74 18.50 23.27
N SER A 186 10.18 17.81 24.25
CA SER A 186 10.78 17.65 25.58
C SER A 186 11.69 16.43 25.69
N ASP A 187 11.76 15.59 24.65
CA ASP A 187 12.49 14.32 24.65
C ASP A 187 13.26 14.09 23.33
N ASP A 188 14.49 13.57 23.45
CA ASP A 188 15.36 13.16 22.33
C ASP A 188 14.67 12.10 21.44
N HIS A 189 13.82 11.27 22.04
CA HIS A 189 13.04 10.27 21.33
C HIS A 189 12.00 10.87 20.37
N GLU A 190 11.32 11.94 20.77
CA GLU A 190 10.32 12.61 19.92
C GLU A 190 10.97 13.29 18.73
N MET A 191 12.12 13.95 18.96
CA MET A 191 12.92 14.58 17.91
C MET A 191 13.37 13.53 16.88
N ARG A 192 13.89 12.38 17.34
CA ARG A 192 14.29 11.28 16.47
C ARG A 192 13.12 10.76 15.62
N ASN A 193 11.95 10.62 16.23
CA ASN A 193 10.76 10.13 15.54
C ASN A 193 10.27 11.10 14.47
N GLU A 194 10.28 12.41 14.74
CA GLU A 194 9.95 13.44 13.76
C GLU A 194 10.91 13.39 12.54
N VAL A 195 12.20 13.23 12.80
CA VAL A 195 13.22 13.09 11.74
C VAL A 195 12.93 11.89 10.84
N TYR A 196 12.67 10.71 11.42
CA TYR A 196 12.36 9.52 10.64
C TYR A 196 11.00 9.61 9.94
N HIS A 197 9.99 10.22 10.56
CA HIS A 197 8.68 10.43 9.95
C HIS A 197 8.79 11.24 8.65
N ARG A 198 9.47 12.40 8.70
CA ARG A 198 9.74 13.21 7.51
C ARG A 198 10.60 12.49 6.50
N LYS A 199 11.64 11.78 6.96
CA LYS A 199 12.54 11.02 6.08
C LYS A 199 11.80 9.95 5.30
N ILE A 200 10.94 9.17 5.96
CA ILE A 200 10.11 8.14 5.33
C ILE A 200 9.23 8.79 4.25
N ILE A 201 8.49 9.86 4.57
CA ILE A 201 7.63 10.54 3.59
C ILE A 201 8.43 11.09 2.41
N SER A 202 9.64 11.63 2.66
CA SER A 202 10.50 12.17 1.60
C SER A 202 10.88 11.14 0.55
N TRP A 203 10.96 9.85 0.91
CA TRP A 203 11.23 8.78 -0.05
C TRP A 203 10.05 8.51 -0.99
N PHE A 204 8.83 8.92 -0.65
CA PHE A 204 7.62 8.71 -1.47
C PHE A 204 7.17 9.96 -2.24
N GLY A 205 7.92 11.07 -2.15
CA GLY A 205 7.58 12.29 -2.88
C GLY A 205 7.44 12.05 -4.38
N ASP A 206 6.61 12.85 -5.06
CA ASP A 206 6.40 12.72 -6.51
C ASP A 206 7.47 13.48 -7.30
N SER A 207 8.72 13.21 -6.98
CA SER A 207 9.90 13.79 -7.62
C SER A 207 10.77 12.68 -8.21
N PRO A 208 11.47 12.91 -9.33
CA PRO A 208 12.44 11.97 -9.89
C PRO A 208 13.51 11.49 -8.88
N LEU A 209 13.80 12.27 -7.84
CA LEU A 209 14.82 11.92 -6.83
C LEU A 209 14.28 11.08 -5.66
N ALA A 210 12.96 10.97 -5.50
CA ALA A 210 12.36 10.22 -4.41
C ALA A 210 12.42 8.71 -4.68
N LEU A 211 13.08 7.96 -3.80
CA LEU A 211 13.46 6.55 -3.99
C LEU A 211 12.29 5.62 -4.33
N PHE A 212 11.14 5.88 -3.70
CA PHE A 212 9.89 5.15 -3.85
C PHE A 212 8.78 6.06 -4.41
N GLY A 213 9.16 7.21 -4.95
CA GLY A 213 8.27 8.15 -5.62
C GLY A 213 7.69 7.57 -6.90
N LEU A 214 6.58 8.14 -7.35
CA LEU A 214 5.85 7.66 -8.53
C LEU A 214 6.77 7.51 -9.76
N HIS A 215 7.66 8.48 -10.00
CA HIS A 215 8.62 8.46 -11.11
C HIS A 215 9.50 7.20 -11.10
N GLN A 216 10.08 6.87 -9.94
CA GLN A 216 10.96 5.71 -9.81
C GLN A 216 10.18 4.39 -9.94
N LEU A 217 8.97 4.31 -9.37
CA LEU A 217 8.16 3.10 -9.51
C LEU A 217 7.75 2.83 -10.96
N ILE A 218 7.49 3.88 -11.75
CA ILE A 218 7.21 3.76 -13.18
C ILE A 218 8.46 3.31 -13.94
N GLU A 219 9.63 3.86 -13.62
CA GLU A 219 10.90 3.43 -14.21
C GLU A 219 11.15 1.94 -13.97
N TYR A 220 10.95 1.47 -12.74
CA TYR A 220 11.07 0.05 -12.43
C TYR A 220 9.99 -0.80 -13.14
N GLY A 221 8.80 -0.26 -13.35
CA GLY A 221 7.70 -0.87 -14.09
C GLY A 221 7.96 -1.07 -15.59
N LYS A 222 8.87 -0.28 -16.20
CA LYS A 222 9.23 -0.44 -17.62
C LYS A 222 9.73 -1.85 -17.96
N LYS A 223 10.51 -2.47 -17.06
CA LYS A 223 10.99 -3.86 -17.26
C LYS A 223 9.87 -4.91 -17.25
N SER A 224 8.69 -4.56 -16.72
CA SER A 224 7.48 -5.39 -16.73
C SER A 224 6.49 -4.97 -17.82
N GLY A 225 6.94 -4.20 -18.82
CA GLY A 225 6.11 -3.75 -19.95
C GLY A 225 5.09 -2.67 -19.59
N LYS A 226 5.26 -1.98 -18.45
CA LYS A 226 4.39 -0.89 -18.01
C LYS A 226 4.98 0.47 -18.33
N LYS A 227 4.13 1.45 -18.60
CA LYS A 227 4.49 2.87 -18.76
C LYS A 227 3.59 3.77 -17.91
N ALA A 228 3.93 5.06 -17.84
CA ALA A 228 3.05 6.06 -17.22
C ALA A 228 1.69 6.09 -17.94
N GLY A 229 0.59 6.16 -17.18
CA GLY A 229 -0.78 6.09 -17.70
C GLY A 229 -1.36 4.67 -17.77
N ASP A 230 -0.54 3.62 -17.68
CA ASP A 230 -1.04 2.25 -17.65
C ASP A 230 -1.66 1.90 -16.29
N TRP A 231 -2.62 0.97 -16.33
CA TRP A 231 -3.11 0.32 -15.12
C TRP A 231 -2.11 -0.73 -14.62
N TYR A 232 -1.81 -0.66 -13.32
CA TYR A 232 -0.98 -1.62 -12.61
C TYR A 232 -1.86 -2.57 -11.78
N GLY A 233 -1.50 -3.84 -11.74
CA GLY A 233 -2.13 -4.85 -10.87
C GLY A 233 -1.31 -5.05 -9.59
N PRO A 234 -1.93 -5.50 -8.47
CA PRO A 234 -1.25 -5.72 -7.19
C PRO A 234 0.04 -6.55 -7.29
N ALA A 235 0.01 -7.66 -8.05
CA ALA A 235 1.15 -8.54 -8.24
C ALA A 235 2.35 -7.84 -8.90
N VAL A 236 2.10 -7.05 -9.95
CA VAL A 236 3.15 -6.29 -10.65
C VAL A 236 3.75 -5.25 -9.71
N VAL A 237 2.90 -4.56 -8.92
CA VAL A 237 3.36 -3.59 -7.93
C VAL A 237 4.24 -4.24 -6.87
N ALA A 238 3.93 -5.45 -6.41
CA ALA A 238 4.78 -6.17 -5.45
C ALA A 238 6.23 -6.34 -5.94
N HIS A 239 6.41 -6.74 -7.20
CA HIS A 239 7.73 -6.88 -7.81
C HIS A 239 8.43 -5.54 -8.06
N ILE A 240 7.67 -4.50 -8.40
CA ILE A 240 8.20 -3.14 -8.54
C ILE A 240 8.75 -2.64 -7.20
N LEU A 241 7.99 -2.79 -6.11
CA LEU A 241 8.42 -2.40 -4.76
C LEU A 241 9.68 -3.17 -4.35
N ARG A 242 9.73 -4.49 -4.60
CA ARG A 242 10.91 -5.30 -4.31
C ARG A 242 12.16 -4.71 -4.96
N LYS A 243 12.07 -4.47 -6.26
CA LYS A 243 13.18 -3.92 -7.02
C LYS A 243 13.56 -2.50 -6.56
N ALA A 244 12.57 -1.67 -6.24
CA ALA A 244 12.81 -0.33 -5.73
C ALA A 244 13.61 -0.34 -4.42
N VAL A 245 13.29 -1.25 -3.49
CA VAL A 245 14.05 -1.42 -2.24
C VAL A 245 15.43 -2.02 -2.48
N GLU A 246 15.57 -3.00 -3.38
CA GLU A 246 16.87 -3.60 -3.72
C GLU A 246 17.84 -2.60 -4.37
N GLU A 247 17.33 -1.69 -5.21
CA GLU A 247 18.13 -0.64 -5.87
C GLU A 247 18.28 0.62 -5.01
N ALA A 248 17.56 0.74 -3.88
CA ALA A 248 17.67 1.87 -2.97
C ALA A 248 19.01 1.82 -2.21
N ARG A 249 20.02 2.52 -2.72
CA ARG A 249 21.36 2.63 -2.13
C ARG A 249 21.45 3.52 -0.89
N HIS A 250 20.32 3.83 -0.25
CA HIS A 250 20.31 4.71 0.93
C HIS A 250 20.82 3.95 2.16
N PRO A 251 21.73 4.52 2.98
CA PRO A 251 22.32 3.85 4.14
C PRO A 251 21.27 3.27 5.10
N ASP A 252 20.25 4.06 5.47
CA ASP A 252 19.21 3.60 6.39
C ASP A 252 18.35 2.44 5.85
N LEU A 253 18.30 2.23 4.53
CA LEU A 253 17.50 1.17 3.91
C LEU A 253 18.28 -0.15 3.75
N GLN A 254 19.57 -0.20 4.12
CA GLN A 254 20.36 -1.42 4.00
C GLN A 254 19.89 -2.54 4.94
N GLY A 255 19.21 -2.17 6.04
CA GLY A 255 18.63 -3.08 7.02
C GLY A 255 17.24 -3.66 6.69
N ILE A 256 16.69 -3.38 5.50
CA ILE A 256 15.37 -3.91 5.08
C ILE A 256 15.37 -4.42 3.63
N THR A 257 14.70 -5.54 3.37
CA THR A 257 14.49 -6.11 2.03
C THR A 257 13.03 -6.49 1.82
N ILE A 258 12.68 -6.84 0.58
CA ILE A 258 11.36 -7.35 0.21
C ILE A 258 11.52 -8.74 -0.40
N TYR A 259 10.66 -9.66 0.01
CA TYR A 259 10.44 -10.94 -0.65
C TYR A 259 9.04 -10.92 -1.30
N VAL A 260 8.94 -11.44 -2.52
CA VAL A 260 7.63 -11.60 -3.20
C VAL A 260 7.40 -13.08 -3.40
N ALA A 261 6.29 -13.59 -2.88
CA ALA A 261 5.89 -14.99 -3.04
C ALA A 261 5.74 -15.36 -4.53
N GLN A 262 6.09 -16.59 -4.86
CA GLN A 262 6.01 -17.14 -6.21
C GLN A 262 4.84 -18.13 -6.24
N ASP A 263 3.87 -17.93 -7.12
CA ASP A 263 2.73 -18.83 -7.29
C ASP A 263 2.00 -19.15 -5.96
N CYS A 264 1.73 -18.10 -5.18
CA CYS A 264 1.12 -18.20 -3.84
C CYS A 264 1.93 -19.08 -2.86
N THR A 265 3.24 -19.23 -3.08
CA THR A 265 4.15 -19.99 -2.22
C THR A 265 5.26 -19.11 -1.69
N VAL A 266 5.46 -19.16 -0.37
CA VAL A 266 6.59 -18.55 0.33
C VAL A 266 7.58 -19.63 0.70
N TYR A 267 8.77 -19.58 0.11
CA TYR A 267 9.85 -20.53 0.36
C TYR A 267 10.69 -20.05 1.55
N ASN A 268 10.63 -20.81 2.65
CA ASN A 268 11.19 -20.40 3.93
C ASN A 268 12.69 -20.13 3.86
N SER A 269 13.45 -20.96 3.13
CA SER A 269 14.90 -20.81 3.05
C SER A 269 15.29 -19.58 2.23
N ASP A 270 14.52 -19.22 1.19
CA ASP A 270 14.77 -18.00 0.41
C ASP A 270 14.55 -16.73 1.23
N VAL A 271 13.54 -16.74 2.12
CA VAL A 271 13.30 -15.63 3.04
C VAL A 271 14.44 -15.52 4.05
N ILE A 272 14.85 -16.64 4.66
CA ILE A 272 15.94 -16.68 5.64
C ILE A 272 17.28 -16.24 5.01
N ASP A 273 17.57 -16.68 3.79
CA ASP A 273 18.76 -16.25 3.05
C ASP A 273 18.75 -14.73 2.81
N LYS A 274 17.58 -14.16 2.43
CA LYS A 274 17.44 -12.71 2.28
C LYS A 274 17.63 -11.93 3.58
N GLN A 275 17.29 -12.50 4.73
CA GLN A 275 17.53 -11.88 6.03
C GLN A 275 19.00 -12.00 6.47
N SER A 276 19.67 -13.09 6.12
CA SER A 276 21.05 -13.39 6.52
C SER A 276 22.12 -12.93 5.53
N ALA A 277 21.77 -12.48 4.32
CA ALA A 277 22.72 -12.09 3.28
C ALA A 277 23.70 -10.95 3.67
N SER A 278 23.47 -10.23 4.77
CA SER A 278 24.31 -9.11 5.22
C SER A 278 25.49 -9.51 6.12
N MET A 279 26.10 -10.69 5.92
CA MET A 279 27.27 -11.17 6.69
C MET A 279 28.57 -10.38 6.47
N THR A 280 28.53 -9.20 5.84
CA THR A 280 29.70 -8.33 5.69
C THR A 280 29.72 -7.27 6.79
N SER A 281 30.66 -7.44 7.73
CA SER A 281 31.01 -6.58 8.88
C SER A 281 30.32 -6.89 10.22
N ASP A 282 31.10 -6.75 11.31
CA ASP A 282 30.90 -7.27 12.68
C ASP A 282 29.60 -6.94 13.43
N ASN A 283 28.60 -6.35 12.77
CA ASN A 283 27.26 -6.17 13.32
C ASN A 283 26.31 -7.19 12.66
N ALA A 284 26.25 -8.37 13.27
CA ALA A 284 25.46 -9.52 12.85
C ALA A 284 23.94 -9.34 13.04
N ASP A 285 23.40 -8.18 12.66
CA ASP A 285 21.97 -7.94 12.77
C ASP A 285 21.25 -8.48 11.52
N ASP A 286 20.32 -9.41 11.75
CA ASP A 286 19.41 -9.92 10.72
C ASP A 286 18.73 -8.75 9.99
N LYS A 287 18.71 -8.81 8.66
CA LYS A 287 17.96 -7.86 7.83
C LYS A 287 16.46 -8.08 8.03
N ALA A 288 15.69 -7.00 8.19
CA ALA A 288 14.24 -7.09 8.19
C ALA A 288 13.70 -7.43 6.80
N VAL A 289 12.58 -8.15 6.74
CA VAL A 289 11.94 -8.52 5.46
C VAL A 289 10.47 -8.11 5.45
N ILE A 290 10.05 -7.49 4.34
CA ILE A 290 8.64 -7.35 3.99
C ILE A 290 8.30 -8.47 2.99
N ILE A 291 7.40 -9.36 3.37
CA ILE A 291 6.90 -10.45 2.54
C ILE A 291 5.62 -9.99 1.86
N LEU A 292 5.62 -9.95 0.52
CA LEU A 292 4.47 -9.62 -0.29
C LEU A 292 3.93 -10.89 -0.94
N VAL A 293 2.65 -11.18 -0.71
CA VAL A 293 1.99 -12.36 -1.25
C VAL A 293 0.87 -11.91 -2.18
N PRO A 294 1.12 -11.85 -3.50
CA PRO A 294 0.04 -11.71 -4.48
C PRO A 294 -0.86 -12.93 -4.41
N VAL A 295 -2.17 -12.71 -4.25
CA VAL A 295 -3.16 -13.77 -4.11
C VAL A 295 -4.45 -13.42 -4.86
N ARG A 296 -5.25 -14.45 -5.14
CA ARG A 296 -6.57 -14.30 -5.74
C ARG A 296 -7.63 -14.98 -4.86
N LEU A 297 -8.46 -14.17 -4.19
CA LEU A 297 -9.47 -14.59 -3.21
C LEU A 297 -10.72 -15.25 -3.83
N GLY A 298 -10.67 -15.68 -5.09
CA GLY A 298 -11.81 -16.22 -5.84
C GLY A 298 -11.72 -15.98 -7.35
N GLY A 299 -12.64 -16.56 -8.11
CA GLY A 299 -12.70 -16.41 -9.57
C GLY A 299 -13.15 -15.01 -9.98
N GLU A 300 -14.42 -14.86 -10.34
CA GLU A 300 -15.00 -13.56 -10.73
C GLU A 300 -15.38 -12.68 -9.53
N ARG A 301 -15.66 -13.30 -8.39
CA ARG A 301 -16.07 -12.63 -7.16
C ARG A 301 -15.29 -13.21 -6.00
N THR A 302 -15.11 -12.40 -4.96
CA THR A 302 -14.44 -12.84 -3.73
C THR A 302 -15.22 -14.00 -3.12
N ASN A 303 -14.54 -15.14 -2.92
CA ASN A 303 -15.07 -16.30 -2.23
C ASN A 303 -15.17 -15.97 -0.73
N THR A 304 -16.36 -16.14 -0.16
CA THR A 304 -16.62 -15.78 1.23
C THR A 304 -15.92 -16.68 2.25
N ASP A 305 -15.43 -17.84 1.81
CA ASP A 305 -14.72 -18.78 2.69
C ASP A 305 -13.35 -18.24 3.13
N TYR A 306 -12.79 -17.28 2.39
CA TYR A 306 -11.54 -16.61 2.76
C TYR A 306 -11.73 -15.39 3.69
N LEU A 307 -12.96 -14.97 4.00
CA LEU A 307 -13.16 -13.73 4.77
C LEU A 307 -12.59 -13.81 6.18
N GLU A 308 -12.84 -14.92 6.87
CA GLU A 308 -12.31 -15.14 8.22
C GLU A 308 -10.79 -15.24 8.21
N PHE A 309 -10.19 -15.82 7.16
CA PHE A 309 -8.75 -15.80 6.97
C PHE A 309 -8.20 -14.38 6.78
N VAL A 310 -8.81 -13.56 5.92
CA VAL A 310 -8.38 -12.18 5.69
C VAL A 310 -8.52 -11.34 6.96
N LYS A 311 -9.61 -11.50 7.73
CA LYS A 311 -9.78 -10.90 9.04
C LYS A 311 -8.64 -11.33 9.98
N GLY A 312 -8.39 -12.64 10.08
CA GLY A 312 -7.31 -13.20 10.88
C GLY A 312 -5.94 -12.61 10.55
N ILE A 313 -5.61 -12.46 9.26
CA ILE A 313 -4.37 -11.79 8.84
C ILE A 313 -4.33 -10.33 9.30
N LEU A 314 -5.39 -9.55 9.09
CA LEU A 314 -5.44 -8.14 9.48
C LEU A 314 -5.37 -7.95 11.01
N SER A 315 -5.68 -8.99 11.78
CA SER A 315 -5.51 -9.07 13.23
C SER A 315 -4.08 -9.38 13.68
N LEU A 316 -3.17 -9.77 12.79
CA LEU A 316 -1.78 -10.09 13.15
C LEU A 316 -0.91 -8.82 13.21
N GLU A 317 -0.02 -8.75 14.20
CA GLU A 317 0.93 -7.64 14.36
C GLU A 317 1.96 -7.54 13.22
N TYR A 318 2.21 -8.65 12.52
CA TYR A 318 3.11 -8.69 11.35
C TYR A 318 2.47 -8.09 10.10
N CYS A 319 1.14 -7.96 10.03
CA CYS A 319 0.48 -7.51 8.81
C CYS A 319 0.74 -6.01 8.56
N VAL A 320 1.21 -5.67 7.35
CA VAL A 320 1.36 -4.28 6.87
C VAL A 320 0.22 -3.84 5.96
N GLY A 321 -0.88 -4.60 5.94
CA GLY A 321 -2.07 -4.32 5.16
C GLY A 321 -2.13 -5.05 3.83
N ILE A 322 -3.19 -4.75 3.07
CA ILE A 322 -3.52 -5.41 1.80
C ILE A 322 -3.75 -4.35 0.74
N ILE A 323 -3.11 -4.48 -0.41
CA ILE A 323 -3.46 -3.70 -1.60
C ILE A 323 -4.39 -4.53 -2.47
N GLY A 324 -5.52 -3.96 -2.86
CA GLY A 324 -6.52 -4.62 -3.69
C GLY A 324 -7.53 -3.57 -4.10
N GLY A 325 -8.79 -3.93 -4.31
CA GLY A 325 -9.84 -2.90 -4.37
C GLY A 325 -11.09 -3.35 -5.06
N LYS A 326 -11.50 -2.62 -6.09
CA LYS A 326 -12.59 -2.96 -7.01
C LYS A 326 -12.04 -2.96 -8.44
N PRO A 327 -12.76 -3.49 -9.43
CA PRO A 327 -12.39 -3.33 -10.82
C PRO A 327 -12.06 -1.85 -11.13
N LYS A 328 -10.84 -1.61 -11.62
CA LYS A 328 -10.29 -0.27 -11.97
C LYS A 328 -10.14 0.72 -10.80
N GLN A 329 -10.13 0.26 -9.54
CA GLN A 329 -9.93 1.12 -8.37
C GLN A 329 -9.15 0.36 -7.30
N SER A 330 -7.97 0.85 -6.91
CA SER A 330 -7.21 0.24 -5.82
C SER A 330 -7.45 0.97 -4.50
N TYR A 331 -7.50 0.23 -3.39
CA TYR A 331 -7.55 0.73 -2.03
C TYR A 331 -6.48 0.05 -1.19
N TYR A 332 -6.04 0.73 -0.13
CA TYR A 332 -5.16 0.15 0.88
C TYR A 332 -5.99 -0.25 2.10
N PHE A 333 -6.17 -1.54 2.30
CA PHE A 333 -6.94 -2.10 3.41
C PHE A 333 -6.01 -2.28 4.61
N ALA A 334 -6.32 -1.58 5.70
CA ALA A 334 -5.52 -1.57 6.91
C ALA A 334 -6.20 -2.27 8.10
N GLY A 335 -7.49 -2.60 7.98
CA GLY A 335 -8.23 -3.13 9.10
C GLY A 335 -9.64 -3.58 8.75
N PHE A 336 -10.43 -3.89 9.77
CA PHE A 336 -11.84 -4.25 9.60
C PHE A 336 -12.67 -3.98 10.87
N GLN A 337 -13.98 -3.91 10.69
CA GLN A 337 -14.99 -3.99 11.75
C GLN A 337 -16.16 -4.82 11.21
N ASP A 338 -16.56 -5.85 11.96
CA ASP A 338 -17.57 -6.82 11.52
C ASP A 338 -17.23 -7.35 10.10
N ASP A 339 -18.17 -7.27 9.16
CA ASP A 339 -17.99 -7.67 7.75
C ASP A 339 -17.59 -6.52 6.82
N SER A 340 -16.95 -5.48 7.37
CA SER A 340 -16.47 -4.34 6.59
C SER A 340 -14.97 -4.13 6.73
N LEU A 341 -14.28 -4.11 5.60
CA LEU A 341 -12.89 -3.68 5.49
C LEU A 341 -12.80 -2.17 5.73
N ILE A 342 -11.78 -1.76 6.48
CA ILE A 342 -11.37 -0.38 6.69
C ILE A 342 -10.21 -0.08 5.76
N TYR A 343 -10.31 1.02 5.01
CA TYR A 343 -9.33 1.36 3.99
C TYR A 343 -9.03 2.84 3.89
N MET A 344 -7.85 3.11 3.33
CA MET A 344 -7.42 4.41 2.84
C MET A 344 -7.65 4.50 1.32
N ASP A 345 -8.28 5.58 0.90
CA ASP A 345 -8.66 5.80 -0.50
C ASP A 345 -7.58 6.63 -1.21
N PRO A 346 -6.81 6.07 -2.17
CA PRO A 346 -5.76 6.82 -2.85
C PRO A 346 -6.31 7.78 -3.92
N HIS A 347 -7.61 7.75 -4.22
CA HIS A 347 -8.12 8.44 -5.40
C HIS A 347 -8.29 9.94 -5.20
N TYR A 348 -8.08 10.48 -4.00
CA TYR A 348 -8.20 11.92 -3.77
C TYR A 348 -7.06 12.68 -4.48
N CYS A 349 -7.39 13.59 -5.39
CA CYS A 349 -6.39 14.32 -6.20
C CYS A 349 -5.92 15.56 -5.41
N GLN A 350 -4.66 15.55 -4.95
CA GLN A 350 -4.02 16.62 -4.16
C GLN A 350 -2.94 17.35 -4.98
N SER A 351 -2.55 18.57 -4.60
CA SER A 351 -1.41 19.23 -5.23
C SER A 351 -0.09 18.53 -4.89
N PHE A 352 0.86 18.58 -5.81
CA PHE A 352 2.25 18.18 -5.57
C PHE A 352 2.82 18.89 -4.33
N VAL A 353 3.55 18.13 -3.51
CA VAL A 353 4.32 18.67 -2.39
C VAL A 353 5.80 18.40 -2.68
N ASP A 354 6.58 19.48 -2.72
CA ASP A 354 8.02 19.37 -2.80
C ASP A 354 8.58 18.91 -1.45
N VAL A 355 8.97 17.64 -1.38
CA VAL A 355 9.54 17.03 -0.17
C VAL A 355 11.05 17.29 -0.02
N SER A 356 11.68 18.02 -0.96
CA SER A 356 13.10 18.36 -0.88
C SER A 356 13.39 19.53 0.08
N ILE A 357 12.38 20.36 0.37
CA ILE A 357 12.47 21.41 1.39
C ILE A 357 12.40 20.77 2.79
N LYS A 358 13.19 21.27 3.74
CA LYS A 358 13.31 20.65 5.07
C LYS A 358 11.98 20.48 5.82
N ASP A 359 11.16 21.54 5.83
CA ASP A 359 9.93 21.63 6.63
C ASP A 359 8.68 21.55 5.74
N PHE A 360 8.66 20.61 4.80
CA PHE A 360 7.49 20.40 3.93
C PHE A 360 6.22 20.05 4.73
N PRO A 361 5.03 20.44 4.25
CA PRO A 361 3.76 20.16 4.94
C PRO A 361 3.46 18.66 4.96
N LEU A 362 3.05 18.15 6.12
CA LEU A 362 2.80 16.72 6.35
C LEU A 362 1.33 16.35 6.22
N GLU A 363 0.41 17.32 6.35
CA GLU A 363 -1.03 17.11 6.50
C GLU A 363 -1.61 16.31 5.34
N THR A 364 -1.15 16.59 4.11
CA THR A 364 -1.60 15.90 2.89
C THR A 364 -1.17 14.43 2.79
N PHE A 365 -0.28 13.97 3.67
CA PHE A 365 0.21 12.60 3.74
C PHE A 365 -0.47 11.76 4.82
N HIS A 366 -1.53 12.28 5.44
CA HIS A 366 -2.25 11.61 6.53
C HIS A 366 -3.76 11.65 6.29
N CYS A 367 -4.41 10.50 6.41
CA CYS A 367 -5.84 10.39 6.10
C CYS A 367 -6.68 10.75 7.33
N PRO A 368 -7.46 11.85 7.34
CA PRO A 368 -8.23 12.25 8.52
C PRO A 368 -9.41 11.33 8.80
N SER A 369 -9.94 10.66 7.77
CA SER A 369 -11.17 9.86 7.89
C SER A 369 -11.01 8.48 7.23
N PRO A 370 -11.07 7.38 7.99
CA PRO A 370 -11.14 6.04 7.42
C PRO A 370 -12.40 5.87 6.57
N LYS A 371 -12.35 4.96 5.58
CA LYS A 371 -13.50 4.50 4.80
C LYS A 371 -13.80 3.04 5.11
N LYS A 372 -15.04 2.62 4.88
CA LYS A 372 -15.46 1.22 5.00
C LYS A 372 -16.11 0.68 3.73
N MET A 373 -15.85 -0.59 3.42
CA MET A 373 -16.60 -1.34 2.41
C MET A 373 -16.78 -2.79 2.81
N SER A 374 -17.89 -3.40 2.40
CA SER A 374 -18.10 -4.84 2.60
C SER A 374 -17.03 -5.66 1.89
N PHE A 375 -16.53 -6.71 2.54
CA PHE A 375 -15.62 -7.68 1.92
C PHE A 375 -16.15 -8.23 0.58
N ARG A 376 -17.47 -8.44 0.46
CA ARG A 376 -18.11 -8.96 -0.76
C ARG A 376 -17.95 -8.05 -1.98
N LYS A 377 -17.60 -6.78 -1.79
CA LYS A 377 -17.35 -5.81 -2.85
C LYS A 377 -15.89 -5.74 -3.26
N MET A 378 -15.00 -6.48 -2.61
CA MET A 378 -13.59 -6.54 -2.94
C MET A 378 -13.40 -7.36 -4.22
N ASP A 379 -12.54 -6.87 -5.10
CA ASP A 379 -11.99 -7.60 -6.23
C ASP A 379 -11.13 -8.78 -5.70
N PRO A 380 -11.22 -9.97 -6.30
CA PRO A 380 -10.47 -11.12 -5.81
C PRO A 380 -8.95 -10.93 -5.84
N SER A 381 -8.42 -10.12 -6.75
CA SER A 381 -6.99 -9.90 -6.88
C SER A 381 -6.49 -8.91 -5.82
N CYS A 382 -5.53 -9.36 -5.00
CA CYS A 382 -4.88 -8.49 -4.03
C CYS A 382 -3.43 -8.92 -3.75
N THR A 383 -2.73 -8.13 -2.95
CA THR A 383 -1.41 -8.48 -2.41
C THR A 383 -1.41 -8.16 -0.92
N ILE A 384 -1.06 -9.16 -0.13
CA ILE A 384 -0.99 -9.09 1.32
C ILE A 384 0.47 -8.83 1.70
N GLY A 385 0.72 -7.90 2.62
CA GLY A 385 2.06 -7.63 3.12
C GLY A 385 2.25 -8.08 4.57
N PHE A 386 3.41 -8.64 4.87
CA PHE A 386 3.86 -8.94 6.23
C PHE A 386 5.24 -8.34 6.47
N TYR A 387 5.51 -7.84 7.67
CA TYR A 387 6.83 -7.35 8.10
C TYR A 387 7.36 -8.25 9.21
N CYS A 388 8.61 -8.69 9.06
CA CYS A 388 9.34 -9.49 10.05
C CYS A 388 10.68 -8.80 10.31
N ARG A 389 10.97 -8.41 11.57
CA ARG A 389 12.20 -7.67 11.88
C ARG A 389 13.44 -8.55 11.78
N ASN A 390 13.33 -9.83 12.13
CA ASN A 390 14.41 -10.81 12.16
C ASN A 390 13.89 -12.20 11.78
N VAL A 391 14.78 -13.20 11.79
CA VAL A 391 14.42 -14.58 11.42
C VAL A 391 13.44 -15.21 12.43
N GLN A 392 13.46 -14.82 13.70
CA GLN A 392 12.53 -15.36 14.70
C GLN A 392 11.10 -14.85 14.49
N ASP A 393 10.93 -13.57 14.18
CA ASP A 393 9.65 -12.99 13.79
C ASP A 393 9.08 -13.70 12.56
N PHE A 394 9.91 -13.96 11.55
CA PHE A 394 9.48 -14.69 10.35
C PHE A 394 8.98 -16.10 10.69
N LYS A 395 9.74 -16.86 11.49
CA LYS A 395 9.34 -18.21 11.92
C LYS A 395 8.00 -18.17 12.64
N ARG A 396 7.83 -17.25 13.59
CA ARG A 396 6.58 -17.10 14.35
C ARG A 396 5.40 -16.72 13.43
N ALA A 397 5.59 -15.73 12.56
CA ALA A 397 4.56 -15.33 11.59
C ALA A 397 4.17 -16.49 10.67
N SER A 398 5.15 -17.23 10.14
CA SER A 398 4.90 -18.39 9.27
C SER A 398 4.09 -19.48 9.98
N GLU A 399 4.40 -19.78 11.25
CA GLU A 399 3.67 -20.76 12.06
C GLU A 399 2.24 -20.33 12.36
N GLU A 400 2.04 -19.08 12.80
CA GLU A 400 0.72 -18.53 13.12
C GLU A 400 -0.18 -18.47 11.87
N ILE A 401 0.33 -17.95 10.76
CA ILE A 401 -0.42 -17.86 9.50
C ILE A 401 -0.73 -19.27 8.96
N THR A 402 0.21 -20.22 9.06
CA THR A 402 -0.04 -21.62 8.65
C THR A 402 -1.13 -22.27 9.50
N LYS A 403 -1.21 -21.98 10.81
CA LYS A 403 -2.32 -22.44 11.66
C LYS A 403 -3.64 -21.83 11.19
N MET A 404 -3.70 -20.52 10.95
CA MET A 404 -4.91 -19.83 10.47
C MET A 404 -5.40 -20.38 9.12
N LEU A 405 -4.48 -20.63 8.18
CA LEU A 405 -4.79 -21.23 6.87
C LEU A 405 -5.49 -22.59 7.02
N LYS A 406 -5.05 -23.43 7.96
CA LYS A 406 -5.64 -24.75 8.22
C LYS A 406 -7.02 -24.69 8.87
N PHE A 407 -7.30 -23.67 9.69
CA PHE A 407 -8.59 -23.51 10.35
C PHE A 407 -9.66 -22.90 9.43
N SER A 408 -9.28 -21.95 8.57
CA SER A 408 -10.25 -21.27 7.68
C SER A 408 -10.68 -22.14 6.50
N SER A 409 -9.89 -23.16 6.15
CA SER A 409 -10.09 -23.96 4.95
C SER A 409 -11.21 -24.99 5.15
N LYS A 410 -12.48 -24.57 4.98
CA LYS A 410 -13.57 -25.51 4.64
C LYS A 410 -13.29 -26.18 3.28
N GLU A 411 -12.68 -25.42 2.37
CA GLU A 411 -12.12 -25.93 1.12
C GLU A 411 -10.76 -26.58 1.36
N LYS A 412 -10.38 -27.57 0.55
CA LYS A 412 -9.12 -28.34 0.72
C LYS A 412 -7.84 -27.56 0.38
N TYR A 413 -7.93 -26.27 0.02
CA TYR A 413 -6.81 -25.51 -0.54
C TYR A 413 -6.57 -24.19 0.21
N PRO A 414 -5.35 -23.97 0.74
CA PRO A 414 -5.00 -22.72 1.39
C PRO A 414 -4.83 -21.58 0.37
N LEU A 415 -5.10 -20.34 0.78
CA LEU A 415 -4.96 -19.16 -0.09
C LEU A 415 -3.52 -18.95 -0.59
N PHE A 416 -2.55 -19.26 0.26
CA PHE A 416 -1.13 -19.33 -0.05
C PHE A 416 -0.48 -20.28 0.96
N THR A 417 0.76 -20.70 0.75
CA THR A 417 1.44 -21.64 1.64
C THR A 417 2.87 -21.24 1.96
N PHE A 418 3.35 -21.63 3.14
CA PHE A 418 4.76 -21.62 3.50
C PHE A 418 5.34 -23.01 3.29
N VAL A 419 6.48 -23.10 2.61
CA VAL A 419 7.14 -24.36 2.25
C VAL A 419 8.60 -24.31 2.68
N ASN A 420 9.11 -25.43 3.21
CA ASN A 420 10.52 -25.56 3.58
C ASN A 420 11.39 -25.74 2.33
N GLY A 421 12.66 -25.33 2.40
CA GLY A 421 13.56 -25.37 1.23
C GLY A 421 13.54 -24.07 0.43
N HIS A 422 14.17 -24.11 -0.75
CA HIS A 422 14.28 -22.99 -1.69
C HIS A 422 13.32 -23.15 -2.86
N SER A 423 12.99 -22.06 -3.57
CA SER A 423 12.17 -22.17 -4.78
C SER A 423 12.80 -23.09 -5.83
N ARG A 424 14.13 -23.03 -5.99
CA ARG A 424 14.90 -23.86 -6.94
C ARG A 424 14.81 -25.36 -6.69
N ASP A 425 14.47 -25.78 -5.47
CA ASP A 425 14.33 -27.20 -5.13
C ASP A 425 13.05 -27.80 -5.75
N TYR A 426 12.13 -26.94 -6.20
CA TYR A 426 10.86 -27.29 -6.83
C TYR A 426 10.83 -27.01 -8.34
N ASP A 427 11.92 -26.49 -8.91
CA ASP A 427 12.08 -26.33 -10.35
C ASP A 427 12.27 -27.70 -11.01
N PHE A 428 11.20 -28.19 -11.68
CA PHE A 428 11.18 -29.46 -12.42
C PHE A 428 12.27 -29.57 -13.50
N THR A 429 12.93 -28.47 -13.87
CA THR A 429 13.95 -28.43 -14.92
C THR A 429 15.33 -28.92 -14.48
N SER A 430 15.52 -29.27 -13.20
CA SER A 430 16.83 -29.71 -12.69
C SER A 430 17.07 -31.23 -12.74
N THR A 431 16.09 -32.05 -13.13
CA THR A 431 16.38 -33.44 -13.50
C THR A 431 16.98 -33.47 -14.90
N THR A 432 18.32 -33.37 -14.95
CA THR A 432 19.15 -33.85 -16.06
C THR A 432 19.10 -35.38 -16.09
N THR A 433 17.91 -35.94 -16.26
CA THR A 433 17.75 -37.32 -16.71
C THR A 433 17.85 -37.27 -18.21
N ASN A 434 18.88 -37.93 -18.75
CA ASN A 434 19.09 -38.15 -20.17
C ASN A 434 17.82 -38.74 -20.81
N GLU A 435 16.92 -37.89 -21.30
CA GLU A 435 15.68 -38.25 -21.99
C GLU A 435 15.91 -38.61 -23.46
N GLU A 436 17.08 -39.16 -23.82
CA GLU A 436 17.23 -39.76 -25.15
C GLU A 436 16.59 -41.15 -25.25
N ASP A 437 16.20 -41.79 -24.14
CA ASP A 437 15.71 -43.18 -24.17
C ASP A 437 14.27 -43.43 -23.69
N LEU A 438 13.43 -42.41 -23.44
CA LEU A 438 12.06 -42.67 -22.94
C LEU A 438 10.88 -42.32 -23.84
N PHE A 439 11.06 -41.66 -24.98
CA PHE A 439 9.91 -41.28 -25.82
C PHE A 439 10.11 -41.66 -27.28
N SER A 440 9.25 -42.57 -27.75
CA SER A 440 9.12 -42.93 -29.17
C SER A 440 8.71 -41.70 -30.00
N GLU A 441 9.15 -41.63 -31.25
CA GLU A 441 8.91 -40.53 -32.21
C GLU A 441 7.43 -40.07 -32.27
N ASP A 442 6.48 -40.98 -32.02
CA ASP A 442 5.04 -40.66 -32.02
C ASP A 442 4.60 -39.84 -30.79
N GLU A 443 5.23 -40.00 -29.63
CA GLU A 443 4.90 -39.24 -28.42
C GLU A 443 5.44 -37.79 -28.52
N LYS A 444 6.60 -37.59 -29.18
CA LYS A 444 7.12 -36.24 -29.47
C LYS A 444 6.19 -35.42 -30.36
N LYS A 445 5.45 -36.05 -31.29
CA LYS A 445 4.45 -35.36 -32.11
C LYS A 445 3.20 -34.96 -31.33
N GLN A 446 2.78 -35.75 -30.34
CA GLN A 446 1.68 -35.35 -29.46
C GLN A 446 2.07 -34.20 -28.54
N LEU A 447 3.26 -34.21 -27.94
CA LEU A 447 3.75 -33.13 -27.07
C LEU A 447 3.86 -31.79 -27.79
N LYS A 448 4.31 -31.76 -29.06
CA LYS A 448 4.30 -30.53 -29.86
C LYS A 448 2.89 -29.99 -30.13
N ARG A 449 1.87 -30.85 -30.12
CA ARG A 449 0.48 -30.44 -30.33
C ARG A 449 -0.15 -29.85 -29.07
N PHE A 450 0.34 -30.21 -27.88
CA PHE A 450 -0.09 -29.62 -26.60
C PHE A 450 0.62 -28.30 -26.27
N SER A 451 1.62 -27.87 -27.05
CA SER A 451 2.38 -26.65 -26.75
C SER A 451 1.74 -25.35 -27.27
N THR A 452 0.69 -25.39 -28.10
CA THR A 452 0.20 -24.17 -28.77
C THR A 452 -1.22 -23.74 -28.41
N GLU A 453 -1.97 -24.50 -27.63
CA GLU A 453 -3.32 -24.08 -27.21
C GLU A 453 -3.57 -24.48 -25.75
N GLU A 454 -4.23 -23.61 -25.00
CA GLU A 454 -4.67 -23.78 -23.60
C GLU A 454 -3.62 -23.64 -22.49
N PHE A 455 -3.16 -22.41 -22.26
CA PHE A 455 -3.08 -21.94 -20.87
C PHE A 455 -3.85 -20.62 -20.75
N VAL A 456 -5.09 -20.71 -20.27
CA VAL A 456 -5.78 -19.57 -19.67
C VAL A 456 -5.20 -19.44 -18.26
N LEU A 457 -4.24 -18.52 -18.12
CA LEU A 457 -3.80 -18.03 -16.82
C LEU A 457 -5.01 -17.43 -16.10
N LEU A 458 -5.46 -18.11 -15.04
CA LEU A 458 -6.37 -17.55 -14.05
C LEU A 458 -5.62 -16.54 -13.20
#